data_AF-A0A7T8HM07-F1
#
_entry.id   AF-A0A7T8HM07-F1
#
_cell.length_a   1.000
_cell.length_b   1.000
_cell.length_c   1.000
_cell.angle_alpha   90.00
_cell.angle_beta   90.00
_cell.angle_gamma   90.00
#
_symmetry.space_group_name_H-M   'P 1'
#
loop_
_entity.id
_entity.type
_entity.pdbx_description
1 polymer ?
#
loop_
_entity_poly.entity_id
_entity_poly.type
_entity_poly.pdbx_seq_one_letter_code
_entity_poly.pdbx_strand_id
1 'polypeptide(L)'
;MNNGDTSFKDKKRPGRPKTTRTLAKIEESKALIAQYPSTSIRRLSREIEVPKKTMRELLKEDSGLKSLAKTRVQMLTSLQHEKRVDRCRKIKNFIKNDLKGRIIVFSDEKTFSVDKDTSRRNDRYIRTSTKSSDPEIRFVPRSKHPKRR
;
A
#
# COMPACT_ATOMS: atom_id res chain seq x y z
N MET A 1 -46.58 -8.44 -36.65
CA MET A 1 -46.90 -7.54 -35.52
C MET A 1 -45.60 -6.99 -34.96
N ASN A 2 -45.22 -5.77 -35.34
CA ASN A 2 -44.04 -5.10 -34.79
C ASN A 2 -44.54 -4.02 -33.82
N ASN A 3 -44.36 -4.25 -32.53
CA ASN A 3 -44.68 -3.26 -31.51
C ASN A 3 -43.67 -2.13 -31.61
N GLY A 4 -44.07 -1.01 -32.24
CA GLY A 4 -43.26 0.19 -32.33
C GLY A 4 -43.00 0.78 -30.96
N ASP A 5 -41.75 1.13 -30.67
CA ASP A 5 -41.35 1.87 -29.47
C ASP A 5 -42.11 3.23 -29.42
N THR A 6 -43.10 3.35 -28.54
CA THR A 6 -43.95 4.55 -28.35
C THR A 6 -43.36 5.56 -27.35
N SER A 7 -42.04 5.54 -27.13
CA SER A 7 -41.41 6.41 -26.13
C SER A 7 -40.86 7.70 -26.75
N PHE A 8 -41.45 8.85 -26.38
CA PHE A 8 -40.99 10.21 -26.74
C PHE A 8 -39.72 10.66 -26.00
N LYS A 9 -39.06 9.77 -25.25
CA LYS A 9 -37.83 10.10 -24.52
C LYS A 9 -36.61 9.84 -25.40
N ASP A 10 -35.75 10.85 -25.53
CA ASP A 10 -34.46 10.71 -26.20
C ASP A 10 -33.65 9.57 -25.57
N LYS A 11 -33.33 8.55 -26.37
CA LYS A 11 -32.40 7.49 -25.96
C LYS A 11 -31.01 8.08 -25.80
N LYS A 12 -30.24 7.56 -24.82
CA LYS A 12 -28.86 7.99 -24.60
C LYS A 12 -28.06 7.77 -25.89
N ARG A 13 -27.56 8.85 -26.48
CA ARG A 13 -26.73 8.79 -27.69
C ARG A 13 -25.45 7.99 -27.38
N PRO A 14 -25.05 7.06 -28.25
CA PRO A 14 -23.77 6.37 -28.08
C PRO A 14 -22.65 7.41 -28.18
N GLY A 15 -21.86 7.53 -27.11
CA GLY A 15 -20.66 8.37 -27.12
C GLY A 15 -19.54 7.75 -27.96
N ARG A 16 -18.41 8.45 -28.05
CA ARG A 16 -17.20 7.95 -28.72
C ARG A 16 -16.78 6.59 -28.12
N PRO A 17 -16.53 5.55 -28.96
CA PRO A 17 -16.10 4.25 -28.46
C PRO A 17 -14.72 4.36 -27.78
N LYS A 18 -14.57 3.64 -26.67
CA LYS A 18 -13.30 3.56 -25.93
C LYS A 18 -12.42 2.49 -26.56
N THR A 19 -11.42 2.87 -27.36
CA THR A 19 -10.53 1.93 -28.04
C THR A 19 -9.39 1.42 -27.15
N THR A 20 -8.95 2.21 -26.17
CA THR A 20 -7.76 1.89 -25.35
C THR A 20 -8.08 1.18 -24.03
N ARG A 21 -9.33 1.27 -23.54
CA ARG A 21 -9.74 0.66 -22.26
C ARG A 21 -10.52 -0.63 -22.51
N THR A 22 -9.82 -1.65 -23.02
CA THR A 22 -10.40 -2.98 -23.27
C THR A 22 -10.23 -3.88 -22.06
N LEU A 23 -11.11 -4.89 -21.92
CA LEU A 23 -11.04 -5.89 -20.85
C LEU A 23 -9.67 -6.61 -20.81
N ALA A 24 -9.14 -6.96 -21.97
CA ALA A 24 -7.81 -7.56 -22.10
C ALA A 24 -6.70 -6.71 -21.45
N LYS A 25 -6.71 -5.39 -21.67
CA LYS A 25 -5.73 -4.48 -21.06
C LYS A 25 -5.89 -4.35 -19.54
N ILE A 26 -7.12 -4.53 -19.03
CA ILE A 26 -7.39 -4.57 -17.59
C ILE A 26 -6.74 -5.81 -16.99
N GLU A 27 -7.01 -6.97 -17.57
CA GLU A 27 -6.52 -8.27 -17.09
C GLU A 27 -5.00 -8.35 -17.16
N GLU A 28 -4.41 -7.90 -18.27
CA GLU A 28 -2.95 -7.78 -18.45
C GLU A 28 -2.32 -6.91 -17.34
N SER A 29 -2.92 -5.75 -17.05
CA SER A 29 -2.44 -4.87 -15.97
C SER A 29 -2.55 -5.49 -14.58
N LYS A 30 -3.61 -6.26 -14.32
CA LYS A 30 -3.80 -6.96 -13.05
C LYS A 30 -2.78 -8.08 -12.88
N ALA A 31 -2.49 -8.83 -13.94
CA ALA A 31 -1.48 -9.89 -13.93
C ALA A 31 -0.08 -9.33 -13.61
N LEU A 32 0.33 -8.25 -14.29
CA LEU A 32 1.62 -7.61 -14.03
C LEU A 32 1.72 -7.05 -12.60
N ILE A 33 0.64 -6.46 -12.07
CA ILE A 33 0.63 -5.95 -10.69
C ILE A 33 0.67 -7.09 -9.67
N ALA A 34 0.00 -8.21 -9.95
CA ALA A 34 0.03 -9.38 -9.08
C ALA A 34 1.46 -9.95 -8.97
N GLN A 35 2.20 -9.97 -10.07
CA GLN A 35 3.60 -10.41 -10.10
C GLN A 35 4.56 -9.36 -9.50
N TYR A 36 4.37 -8.09 -9.85
CA TYR A 36 5.24 -6.98 -9.47
C TYR A 36 4.42 -5.83 -8.85
N PRO A 37 4.08 -5.92 -7.55
CA PRO A 37 3.17 -4.97 -6.91
C PRO A 37 3.79 -3.58 -6.68
N SER A 38 5.13 -3.47 -6.63
CA SER A 38 5.85 -2.19 -6.46
C SER A 38 6.10 -1.43 -7.78
N THR A 39 5.48 -1.87 -8.88
CA THR A 39 5.66 -1.26 -10.19
C THR A 39 4.99 0.11 -10.28
N SER A 40 5.66 1.06 -10.95
CA SER A 40 5.08 2.38 -11.18
C SER A 40 4.07 2.37 -12.32
N ILE A 41 3.05 3.23 -12.26
CA ILE A 41 2.08 3.43 -13.35
C ILE A 41 2.79 3.79 -14.67
N ARG A 42 3.92 4.51 -14.60
CA ARG A 42 4.72 4.85 -15.79
C ARG A 42 5.33 3.61 -16.43
N ARG A 43 5.81 2.66 -15.62
CA ARG A 43 6.37 1.40 -16.11
C ARG A 43 5.28 0.51 -16.72
N LEU A 44 4.16 0.32 -16.02
CA LEU A 44 2.99 -0.41 -16.55
C LEU A 44 2.48 0.18 -17.87
N SER A 45 2.44 1.51 -17.97
CA SER A 45 2.04 2.22 -19.19
C SER A 45 2.94 1.91 -20.38
N ARG A 46 4.24 1.71 -20.16
CA ARG A 46 5.20 1.35 -21.21
C ARG A 46 5.10 -0.13 -21.58
N GLU A 47 4.97 -1.01 -20.58
CA GLU A 47 4.88 -2.46 -20.79
C GLU A 47 3.60 -2.86 -21.53
N ILE A 48 2.48 -2.21 -21.23
CA ILE A 48 1.16 -2.52 -21.80
C ILE A 48 0.82 -1.63 -23.01
N GLU A 49 1.69 -0.66 -23.34
CA GLU A 49 1.52 0.31 -24.43
C GLU A 49 0.23 1.14 -24.34
N VAL A 50 -0.13 1.55 -23.13
CA VAL A 50 -1.31 2.38 -22.85
C VAL A 50 -0.88 3.72 -22.31
N PRO A 51 -1.45 4.85 -22.75
CA PRO A 51 -1.10 6.17 -22.21
C PRO A 51 -1.25 6.22 -20.69
N LYS A 52 -0.28 6.85 -20.01
CA LYS A 52 -0.23 6.92 -18.53
C LYS A 52 -1.54 7.37 -17.89
N LYS A 53 -2.24 8.33 -18.52
CA LYS A 53 -3.54 8.83 -18.04
C LYS A 53 -4.59 7.71 -18.07
N THR A 54 -4.69 7.01 -19.19
CA THR A 54 -5.60 5.88 -19.39
C THR A 54 -5.27 4.73 -18.45
N MET A 55 -3.98 4.41 -18.25
CA MET A 55 -3.54 3.38 -17.28
C MET A 55 -3.96 3.75 -15.86
N ARG A 56 -3.82 5.01 -15.45
CA ARG A 56 -4.29 5.46 -14.12
C ARG A 56 -5.80 5.27 -13.96
N GLU A 57 -6.57 5.62 -14.98
CA GLU A 57 -8.03 5.47 -14.96
C GLU A 57 -8.44 3.99 -14.96
N LEU A 58 -7.77 3.15 -15.74
CA LEU A 58 -7.93 1.69 -15.73
C LEU A 58 -7.73 1.07 -14.35
N LEU A 59 -6.65 1.46 -13.68
CA LEU A 59 -6.35 0.93 -12.35
C LEU A 59 -7.35 1.46 -11.32
N LYS A 60 -7.64 2.76 -11.32
CA LYS A 60 -8.46 3.40 -10.27
C LYS A 60 -9.95 3.17 -10.44
N GLU A 61 -10.48 3.46 -11.63
CA GLU A 61 -11.92 3.44 -11.89
C GLU A 61 -12.39 2.03 -12.29
N ASP A 62 -11.66 1.37 -13.20
CA ASP A 62 -12.10 0.09 -13.76
C ASP A 62 -11.67 -1.12 -12.89
N SER A 63 -10.60 -0.98 -12.08
CA SER A 63 -10.07 -2.06 -11.21
C SER A 63 -10.10 -1.78 -9.71
N GLY A 64 -10.41 -0.55 -9.28
CA GLY A 64 -10.41 -0.16 -7.86
C GLY A 64 -9.03 -0.18 -7.17
N LEU A 65 -7.95 -0.31 -7.93
CA LEU A 65 -6.58 -0.38 -7.45
C LEU A 65 -6.01 1.01 -7.16
N LYS A 66 -5.22 1.13 -6.09
CA LYS A 66 -4.62 2.39 -5.64
C LYS A 66 -3.15 2.18 -5.35
N SER A 67 -2.37 3.24 -5.55
CA SER A 67 -0.98 3.26 -5.09
C SER A 67 -0.95 3.57 -3.60
N LEU A 68 -0.47 2.64 -2.79
CA LEU A 68 -0.35 2.71 -1.33
C LEU A 68 1.12 2.87 -0.94
N ALA A 69 1.39 3.60 0.15
CA ALA A 69 2.75 3.74 0.67
C ALA A 69 3.13 2.52 1.52
N LYS A 70 4.37 2.06 1.39
CA LYS A 70 4.89 1.05 2.32
C LYS A 70 5.06 1.66 3.72
N THR A 71 4.83 0.85 4.74
CA THR A 71 4.97 1.24 6.15
C THR A 71 6.31 0.77 6.67
N ARG A 72 7.09 1.66 7.27
CA ARG A 72 8.35 1.27 7.93
C ARG A 72 8.01 0.55 9.23
N VAL A 73 8.59 -0.64 9.42
CA VAL A 73 8.39 -1.45 10.62
C VAL A 73 9.73 -1.93 11.14
N GLN A 74 9.87 -2.01 12.45
CA GLN A 74 11.06 -2.61 13.06
C GLN A 74 11.08 -4.11 12.79
N MET A 75 12.21 -4.64 12.32
CA MET A 75 12.41 -6.08 12.28
C MET A 75 12.53 -6.62 13.68
N LEU A 76 11.61 -7.52 14.04
CA LEU A 76 11.59 -8.19 15.32
C LEU A 76 11.63 -9.70 15.11
N THR A 77 12.43 -10.39 15.91
CA THR A 77 12.37 -11.84 16.02
C THR A 77 11.18 -12.26 16.87
N SER A 78 10.71 -13.51 16.74
CA SER A 78 9.66 -14.08 17.60
C SER A 78 9.98 -13.89 19.09
N LEU A 79 11.21 -14.21 19.50
CA LEU A 79 11.68 -14.00 20.86
C LEU A 79 11.62 -12.52 21.30
N GLN A 80 11.89 -11.57 20.40
CA GLN A 80 11.76 -10.15 20.71
C GLN A 80 10.31 -9.71 20.87
N HIS A 81 9.39 -10.30 20.10
CA HIS A 81 7.95 -10.10 20.28
C HIS A 81 7.50 -10.55 21.67
N GLU A 82 7.86 -11.77 22.08
CA GLU A 82 7.51 -12.32 23.39
C GLU A 82 8.06 -11.45 24.53
N LYS A 83 9.36 -11.15 24.50
CA LYS A 83 10.01 -10.29 25.51
C LYS A 83 9.35 -8.91 25.60
N ARG A 84 8.87 -8.35 24.48
CA ARG A 84 8.14 -7.08 24.47
C ARG A 84 6.79 -7.21 25.17
N VAL A 85 6.01 -8.24 24.86
CA VAL A 85 4.72 -8.48 25.50
C VAL A 85 4.88 -8.64 27.00
N ASP A 86 5.85 -9.42 27.45
CA ASP A 86 6.10 -9.63 28.88
C ASP A 86 6.53 -8.36 29.60
N ARG A 87 7.43 -7.56 28.99
CA ARG A 87 7.79 -6.24 29.54
C ARG A 87 6.60 -5.30 29.60
N CYS A 88 5.77 -5.24 28.56
CA CYS A 88 4.56 -4.43 28.56
C CYS A 88 3.59 -4.83 29.68
N ARG A 89 3.41 -6.13 29.95
CA ARG A 89 2.58 -6.62 31.06
C ARG A 89 3.15 -6.16 32.42
N LYS A 90 4.46 -6.31 32.62
CA LYS A 90 5.14 -5.87 33.86
C LYS A 90 5.02 -4.37 34.06
N ILE A 91 5.29 -3.58 33.02
CA ILE A 91 5.16 -2.11 33.06
C ILE A 91 3.71 -1.71 33.36
N LYS A 92 2.72 -2.35 32.73
CA LYS A 92 1.30 -2.07 32.99
C LYS A 92 0.92 -2.32 34.46
N ASN A 93 1.42 -3.40 35.06
CA ASN A 93 1.15 -3.71 36.47
C ASN A 93 1.86 -2.71 37.40
N PHE A 94 3.12 -2.40 37.11
CA PHE A 94 3.90 -1.39 37.84
C PHE A 94 3.21 -0.02 37.82
N ILE A 95 2.70 0.42 36.66
CA ILE A 95 1.96 1.68 36.52
C ILE A 95 0.71 1.70 37.40
N LYS A 96 -0.01 0.58 37.51
CA LYS A 96 -1.25 0.50 38.30
C LYS A 96 -1.01 0.50 39.81
N ASN A 97 0.05 -0.17 40.26
CA ASN A 97 0.23 -0.47 41.67
C ASN A 97 1.29 0.44 42.33
N ASP A 98 2.39 0.72 41.64
CA ASP A 98 3.64 1.19 42.26
C ASP A 98 4.10 2.57 41.80
N LEU A 99 3.43 3.16 40.79
CA LEU A 99 3.85 4.42 40.19
C LEU A 99 3.52 5.65 41.03
N LYS A 100 2.52 5.58 41.93
CA LYS A 100 2.09 6.74 42.72
C LYS A 100 3.25 7.30 43.53
N GLY A 101 3.52 8.59 43.38
CA GLY A 101 4.57 9.31 44.11
C GLY A 101 6.00 9.09 43.58
N ARG A 102 6.19 8.37 42.47
CA ARG A 102 7.52 8.16 41.86
C ARG A 102 7.72 9.04 40.63
N ILE A 103 8.91 9.60 40.51
CA ILE A 103 9.37 10.33 39.31
C ILE A 103 10.16 9.35 38.45
N ILE A 104 9.76 9.18 37.19
CA ILE A 104 10.49 8.38 36.21
C ILE A 104 11.16 9.31 35.21
N VAL A 105 12.49 9.25 35.15
CA VAL A 105 13.29 9.95 34.16
C VAL A 105 13.71 8.95 33.10
N PHE A 106 13.39 9.24 31.84
CA PHE A 106 13.88 8.47 30.69
C PHE A 106 15.01 9.23 30.02
N SER A 107 16.17 8.59 29.88
CA SER A 107 17.27 9.06 29.03
C SER A 107 17.50 8.06 27.91
N ASP A 108 17.79 8.56 26.71
CA ASP A 108 18.20 7.75 25.57
C ASP A 108 19.21 8.54 24.74
N GLU A 109 20.14 7.83 24.12
CA GLU A 109 21.14 8.41 23.23
C GLU A 109 20.65 8.32 21.79
N LYS A 110 20.60 9.47 21.11
CA LYS A 110 20.22 9.50 19.70
C LYS A 110 21.42 9.25 18.81
N THR A 111 21.49 8.04 18.25
CA THR A 111 22.45 7.74 17.18
C THR A 111 21.95 8.32 15.85
N PHE A 112 22.73 9.22 15.25
CA PHE A 112 22.49 9.71 13.90
C PHE A 112 23.13 8.73 12.90
N SER A 113 22.35 7.76 12.40
CA SER A 113 22.78 6.88 11.32
C SER A 113 22.34 7.43 9.97
N VAL A 114 23.23 7.33 8.97
CA VAL A 114 22.85 7.52 7.56
C VAL A 114 22.17 6.22 7.10
N ASP A 115 20.86 6.15 7.29
CA ASP A 115 20.05 5.03 6.80
C ASP A 115 19.89 5.11 5.28
N LYS A 116 19.61 3.97 4.64
CA LYS A 116 19.18 3.96 3.23
C LYS A 116 17.88 4.76 3.10
N ASP A 117 17.88 5.76 2.22
CA ASP A 117 16.73 6.64 1.99
C ASP A 117 15.53 5.88 1.45
N THR A 118 14.65 5.44 2.35
CA THR A 118 13.35 4.86 2.00
C THR A 118 12.32 5.99 1.90
N SER A 119 12.14 6.57 0.73
CA SER A 119 11.22 7.70 0.57
C SER A 119 9.77 7.23 0.49
N ARG A 120 8.90 7.70 1.40
CA ARG A 120 7.43 7.43 1.37
C ARG A 120 6.76 7.76 0.02
N ARG A 121 7.37 8.67 -0.76
CA ARG A 121 6.89 9.03 -2.11
C ARG A 121 7.22 7.97 -3.15
N ASN A 122 8.36 7.28 -3.00
CA ASN A 122 8.87 6.32 -3.97
C ASN A 122 8.56 4.87 -3.57
N ASP A 123 8.58 4.57 -2.28
CA ASP A 123 8.29 3.24 -1.73
C ASP A 123 6.79 3.02 -1.66
N ARG A 124 6.24 2.65 -2.81
CA ARG A 124 4.81 2.42 -3.00
C ARG A 124 4.54 1.08 -3.66
N TYR A 125 3.30 0.63 -3.54
CA TYR A 125 2.82 -0.58 -4.18
C TYR A 125 1.35 -0.40 -4.59
N ILE A 126 0.88 -1.16 -5.58
CA ILE A 126 -0.46 -1.03 -6.12
C ILE A 126 -1.35 -2.14 -5.56
N ARG A 127 -2.39 -1.77 -4.81
CA ARG A 127 -3.39 -2.70 -4.26
C ARG A 127 -4.71 -1.99 -3.97
N THR A 128 -5.78 -2.75 -3.78
CA THR A 128 -7.09 -2.21 -3.39
C THR A 128 -7.08 -1.62 -1.99
N SER A 129 -6.47 -2.33 -1.03
CA SER A 129 -6.44 -1.94 0.39
C SER A 129 -5.19 -2.45 1.08
N THR A 130 -4.77 -1.75 2.13
CA THR A 130 -3.65 -2.17 3.00
C THR A 130 -3.92 -3.48 3.73
N LYS A 131 -5.19 -3.81 3.99
CA LYS A 131 -5.59 -5.07 4.67
C LYS A 131 -5.53 -6.29 3.76
N SER A 132 -5.74 -6.10 2.45
CA SER A 132 -5.69 -7.17 1.44
C SER A 132 -4.30 -7.34 0.81
N SER A 133 -3.28 -6.77 1.44
CA SER A 133 -1.89 -6.78 0.97
C SER A 133 -1.06 -7.67 1.88
N ASP A 134 -0.16 -8.46 1.29
CA ASP A 134 0.77 -9.27 2.06
C ASP A 134 1.73 -8.40 2.89
N PRO A 135 2.07 -8.80 4.13
CA PRO A 135 2.98 -8.05 4.99
C PRO A 135 4.32 -7.72 4.35
N GLU A 136 4.87 -8.62 3.54
CA GLU A 136 6.17 -8.45 2.87
C GLU A 136 6.16 -7.31 1.85
N ILE A 137 5.05 -7.13 1.14
CA ILE A 137 4.88 -6.03 0.18
C ILE A 137 4.64 -4.71 0.92
N ARG A 138 3.84 -4.79 1.98
CA ARG A 138 3.38 -3.63 2.75
C ARG A 138 4.48 -3.02 3.62
N PHE A 139 5.37 -3.83 4.16
CA PHE A 139 6.34 -3.39 5.15
C PHE A 139 7.74 -3.18 4.57
N VAL A 140 8.39 -2.11 5.02
CA VAL A 140 9.83 -1.90 4.82
C VAL A 140 10.53 -2.15 6.15
N PRO A 141 11.27 -3.26 6.27
CA PRO A 141 11.95 -3.61 7.50
C PRO A 141 13.10 -2.64 7.81
N ARG A 142 13.18 -2.20 9.07
CA ARG A 142 14.32 -1.43 9.60
C ARG A 142 15.04 -2.24 10.69
N SER A 143 16.34 -2.46 10.51
CA SER A 143 17.22 -3.01 11.54
C SER A 143 17.69 -1.90 12.49
N LYS A 144 17.83 -2.22 13.78
CA LYS A 144 18.36 -1.27 14.79
C LYS A 144 19.80 -0.83 14.47
N HIS A 145 20.63 -1.78 14.06
CA HIS A 145 22.02 -1.54 13.67
C HIS A 145 22.16 -1.93 12.20
N PRO A 146 21.99 -0.98 11.26
CA PRO A 146 22.22 -1.26 9.85
C PRO A 146 23.68 -1.67 9.66
N LYS A 147 23.95 -2.68 8.81
CA LYS A 147 25.32 -3.03 8.44
C LYS A 147 25.99 -1.78 7.86
N ARG A 148 27.09 -1.34 8.47
CA ARG A 148 27.93 -0.29 7.91
C ARG A 148 28.52 -0.83 6.58
N ARG A 149 28.42 -0.04 5.53
CA ARG A 149 29.05 -0.33 4.24
C ARG A 149 30.56 -0.19 4.36
#